data_AF-A0A376MK67-F1
#
_entry.id   AF-A0A376MK67-F1
#
_cell.length_a   1.000
_cell.length_b   1.000
_cell.length_c   1.000
_cell.angle_alpha   90.00
_cell.angle_beta   90.00
_cell.angle_gamma   90.00
#
_symmetry.space_group_name_H-M   'P 1'
#
loop_
_entity.id
_entity.type
_entity.pdbx_description
1 polymer ?
#
loop_
_entity_poly.entity_id
_entity_poly.type
_entity_poly.pdbx_seq_one_letter_code
_entity_poly.pdbx_strand_id
1 'polypeptide(L)'
;MMNGYIQYDLAEGITWMNGLEITDGTGQLYLTGLLTPNFAARAWHHTGRADGLDVPGSESGMMVSAMYEALKGVYLSTAYTYAKHRPDHADDETTSFMQFGIWYEYGGGRFATAFDSRFYMKNASHDPSDQIFLMQYFYW
;
A
#
# COMPACT_ATOMS: atom_id res chain seq x y z
N MET A 1 15.82 14.64 0.44
CA MET A 1 14.52 14.03 0.80
C MET A 1 14.51 13.79 2.30
N MET A 2 13.39 14.08 2.96
CA MET A 2 13.14 13.73 4.36
C MET A 2 11.75 13.10 4.45
N ASN A 3 11.61 12.02 5.21
CA ASN A 3 10.30 11.44 5.51
C ASN A 3 10.18 11.08 6.99
N GLY A 4 8.94 10.92 7.45
CA GLY A 4 8.64 10.55 8.82
C GLY A 4 7.17 10.20 9.00
N TYR A 5 6.90 9.51 10.11
CA TYR A 5 5.55 9.12 10.50
C TYR A 5 5.25 9.54 11.93
N ILE A 6 4.00 9.91 12.19
CA ILE A 6 3.45 10.11 13.53
C ILE A 6 2.39 9.03 13.73
N GLN A 7 2.49 8.31 14.84
CA GLN A 7 1.49 7.33 15.25
C GLN A 7 0.90 7.76 16.59
N TYR A 8 -0.41 7.60 16.72
CA TYR A 8 -1.15 7.91 17.92
C TYR A 8 -2.20 6.81 18.18
N ASP A 9 -2.12 6.18 19.35
CA ASP A 9 -3.08 5.16 19.75
C ASP A 9 -4.38 5.84 20.21
N LEU A 10 -5.44 5.66 19.42
CA LEU A 10 -6.77 6.20 19.71
C LEU A 10 -7.48 5.36 20.78
N ALA A 11 -7.27 4.06 20.74
CA ALA A 11 -7.80 3.06 21.66
C ALA A 11 -6.93 1.80 21.62
N GLU A 12 -7.17 0.86 22.53
CA GLU A 12 -6.49 -0.43 22.51
C GLU A 12 -6.70 -1.13 21.16
N GLY A 13 -5.60 -1.45 20.47
CA GLY A 13 -5.62 -2.08 19.16
C GLY A 13 -6.10 -1.18 18.01
N ILE A 14 -6.19 0.14 18.20
CA ILE A 14 -6.51 1.09 17.13
C ILE A 14 -5.50 2.23 17.14
N THR A 15 -4.63 2.25 16.13
CA THR A 15 -3.61 3.27 15.93
C THR A 15 -3.95 4.13 14.73
N TRP A 16 -3.91 5.45 14.91
CA TRP A 16 -3.93 6.41 13.81
C TRP A 16 -2.51 6.73 13.40
N MET A 17 -2.20 6.55 12.12
CA MET A 17 -0.89 6.77 11.52
C MET A 17 -0.97 7.89 10.50
N ASN A 18 -0.02 8.82 10.54
CA ASN A 18 0.18 9.83 9.50
C ASN A 18 1.62 9.81 9.02
N GLY A 19 1.81 10.03 7.73
CA GLY A 19 3.12 10.12 7.09
C GLY A 19 3.29 11.41 6.32
N LEU A 20 4.51 11.92 6.30
CA LEU A 20 4.92 13.04 5.46
C LEU A 20 6.26 12.70 4.82
N GLU A 21 6.35 12.86 3.50
CA GLU A 21 7.62 12.91 2.77
C GLU A 21 7.75 14.27 2.09
N ILE A 22 8.89 14.92 2.31
CA ILE A 22 9.29 16.14 1.63
C ILE A 22 10.45 15.80 0.71
N THR A 23 10.25 16.03 -0.58
CA THR A 23 11.24 15.77 -1.61
C THR A 23 11.84 17.09 -2.11
N ASP A 24 13.06 17.03 -2.64
CA ASP A 24 13.69 18.20 -3.24
C ASP A 24 13.18 18.33 -4.68
N GLY A 25 12.35 19.34 -4.94
CA GLY A 25 11.84 19.67 -6.27
C GLY A 25 10.73 18.77 -6.85
N THR A 26 10.45 17.60 -6.28
CA THR A 26 9.44 16.66 -6.82
C THR A 26 8.13 16.60 -6.03
N GLY A 27 7.86 17.58 -5.16
CA GLY A 27 6.62 17.66 -4.37
C GLY A 27 6.68 16.99 -2.99
N GLN A 28 5.50 16.68 -2.44
CA GLN A 28 5.32 16.16 -1.08
C GLN A 28 4.32 14.99 -1.09
N LEU A 29 4.56 13.99 -0.24
CA LEU A 29 3.60 12.91 0.03
C LEU A 29 2.98 13.12 1.40
N TYR A 30 1.65 13.14 1.45
CA TYR A 30 0.89 13.07 2.68
C TYR A 30 0.22 11.70 2.77
N LEU A 31 0.24 11.10 3.96
CA LEU A 31 -0.41 9.83 4.23
C LEU A 31 -1.18 9.92 5.54
N THR A 32 -2.34 9.30 5.60
CA THR A 32 -3.10 9.07 6.84
C THR A 32 -3.72 7.69 6.81
N GLY A 33 -3.89 7.06 7.96
CA GLY A 33 -4.46 5.72 8.04
C GLY A 33 -4.80 5.26 9.44
N LEU A 34 -5.59 4.21 9.51
CA LEU A 34 -5.93 3.49 10.72
C LEU A 34 -5.37 2.07 10.63
N LEU A 35 -4.76 1.61 11.72
CA LEU A 35 -4.23 0.27 11.85
C LEU A 35 -4.87 -0.40 13.07
N THR A 36 -5.27 -1.65 12.89
CA THR A 36 -5.65 -2.60 13.95
C THR A 36 -4.86 -3.89 13.75
N PRO A 37 -4.91 -4.86 14.68
CA PRO A 37 -4.20 -6.12 14.52
C PRO A 37 -4.54 -6.88 13.23
N ASN A 38 -5.76 -6.72 12.71
CA ASN A 38 -6.26 -7.49 11.56
C ASN A 38 -6.69 -6.63 10.38
N PHE A 39 -6.74 -5.31 10.52
CA PHE A 39 -7.20 -4.41 9.47
C PHE A 39 -6.29 -3.20 9.35
N ALA A 40 -6.05 -2.75 8.12
CA ALA A 40 -5.45 -1.46 7.88
C ALA A 40 -6.22 -0.71 6.80
N ALA A 41 -6.35 0.59 6.97
CA ALA A 41 -6.89 1.49 5.96
C ALA A 41 -5.97 2.70 5.86
N ARG A 42 -5.57 3.08 4.65
CA ARG A 42 -4.72 4.25 4.41
C ARG A 42 -5.19 5.00 3.19
N ALA A 43 -5.02 6.31 3.24
CA ALA A 43 -5.15 7.20 2.10
C ALA A 43 -3.88 8.05 2.00
N TRP A 44 -3.53 8.44 0.79
CA TRP A 44 -2.38 9.29 0.54
C TRP A 44 -2.63 10.25 -0.62
N HIS A 45 -1.80 11.29 -0.65
CA HIS A 45 -1.77 12.25 -1.73
C HIS A 45 -0.33 12.69 -2.00
N HIS A 46 0.12 12.56 -3.23
CA HIS A 46 1.40 13.06 -3.70
C HIS A 46 1.18 14.31 -4.58
N THR A 47 1.90 15.40 -4.28
CA THR A 47 1.65 16.70 -4.92
C THR A 47 2.49 17.00 -6.16
N GLY A 48 3.57 16.25 -6.41
CA GLY A 48 4.49 16.52 -7.52
C GLY A 48 4.94 15.29 -8.33
N ARG A 49 4.28 14.14 -8.11
CA ARG A 49 4.52 12.90 -8.86
C ARG A 49 3.16 12.26 -9.12
N ALA A 50 2.91 11.96 -10.38
CA ALA A 50 1.71 11.25 -10.81
C ALA A 50 1.95 9.74 -10.86
N ASP A 51 3.12 9.30 -11.33
CA ASP A 51 3.49 7.88 -11.39
C ASP A 51 5.03 7.74 -11.32
N GLY A 52 5.53 7.12 -10.25
CA GLY A 52 6.97 6.97 -10.04
C GLY A 52 7.73 8.30 -9.89
N LEU A 53 9.06 8.25 -10.08
CA LEU A 53 9.94 9.41 -9.89
C LEU A 53 9.96 10.37 -11.08
N ASP A 54 9.63 9.88 -12.28
CA ASP A 54 9.90 10.56 -13.54
C ASP A 54 8.65 11.15 -14.21
N VAL A 55 7.45 10.93 -13.65
CA VAL A 55 6.19 11.49 -14.19
C VAL A 55 5.69 12.61 -13.27
N PRO A 56 5.89 13.89 -13.65
CA PRO A 56 5.38 15.02 -12.88
C PRO A 56 3.84 15.06 -12.89
N GLY A 57 3.28 15.57 -11.81
CA GLY A 57 1.84 15.71 -11.63
C GLY A 57 1.42 15.38 -10.21
N SER A 58 0.23 14.80 -10.03
CA SER A 58 -0.24 14.41 -8.69
C SER A 58 -0.86 13.02 -8.67
N GLU A 59 -0.86 12.42 -7.48
CA GLU A 59 -1.48 11.12 -7.25
C GLU A 59 -2.33 11.19 -5.98
N SER A 60 -3.53 10.62 -6.00
CA SER A 60 -4.31 10.38 -4.79
C SER A 60 -4.75 8.93 -4.77
N GLY A 61 -4.50 8.25 -3.64
CA GLY A 61 -4.85 6.85 -3.53
C GLY A 61 -5.31 6.45 -2.14
N MET A 62 -5.82 5.23 -2.08
CA MET A 62 -6.21 4.56 -0.86
C MET A 62 -5.98 3.06 -0.96
N MET A 63 -5.80 2.44 0.19
CA MET A 63 -5.75 1.01 0.34
C MET A 63 -6.49 0.62 1.61
N VAL A 64 -7.27 -0.45 1.51
CA VAL A 64 -7.84 -1.14 2.67
C VAL A 64 -7.39 -2.59 2.62
N SER A 65 -6.96 -3.13 3.75
CA SER A 65 -6.48 -4.50 3.86
C SER A 65 -6.96 -5.17 5.13
N ALA A 66 -7.01 -6.49 5.06
CA ALA A 66 -7.28 -7.36 6.18
C ALA A 66 -6.27 -8.52 6.20
N MET A 67 -5.96 -9.00 7.40
CA MET A 67 -5.06 -10.12 7.64
C MET A 67 -5.58 -10.97 8.78
N TYR A 68 -5.56 -12.29 8.61
CA TYR A 68 -6.07 -13.26 9.57
C TYR A 68 -5.09 -14.42 9.72
N GLU A 69 -4.68 -14.73 10.96
CA GLU A 69 -3.86 -15.89 11.27
C GLU A 69 -4.74 -17.14 11.30
N ALA A 70 -4.71 -17.94 10.23
CA ALA A 70 -5.54 -19.13 10.10
C ALA A 70 -4.94 -20.33 10.86
N LEU A 71 -3.62 -20.39 10.93
CA LEU A 71 -2.84 -21.35 11.73
C LEU A 71 -1.63 -20.60 12.28
N LYS A 72 -0.98 -21.12 13.32
CA LYS A 72 0.21 -20.49 13.89
C LYS A 72 1.26 -20.19 12.81
N GLY A 73 1.56 -18.91 12.60
CA GLY A 73 2.49 -18.41 11.58
C GLY A 73 1.97 -18.47 10.15
N VAL A 74 0.75 -18.92 9.88
CA VAL A 74 0.13 -18.92 8.55
C VAL A 74 -0.99 -17.90 8.52
N TYR A 75 -0.83 -16.90 7.68
CA TYR A 75 -1.78 -15.80 7.56
C TYR A 75 -2.40 -15.76 6.17
N LEU A 76 -3.68 -15.45 6.13
CA LEU A 76 -4.42 -15.11 4.93
C LEU A 76 -4.58 -13.60 4.90
N SER A 77 -4.32 -12.98 3.75
CA SER A 77 -4.45 -11.54 3.58
C SER A 77 -5.26 -11.19 2.35
N THR A 78 -5.92 -10.03 2.40
CA THR A 78 -6.51 -9.41 1.23
C THR A 78 -6.35 -7.89 1.31
N ALA A 79 -6.23 -7.24 0.17
CA ALA A 79 -6.18 -5.79 0.09
C ALA A 79 -6.87 -5.29 -1.18
N TYR A 80 -7.61 -4.20 -1.07
CA TYR A 80 -8.06 -3.42 -2.21
C TYR A 80 -7.23 -2.14 -2.29
N THR A 81 -6.72 -1.84 -3.48
CA THR A 81 -5.95 -0.62 -3.76
C THR A 81 -6.61 0.16 -4.88
N TYR A 82 -6.64 1.47 -4.72
CA TYR A 82 -7.05 2.42 -5.74
C TYR A 82 -6.12 3.62 -5.72
N ALA A 83 -5.66 4.07 -6.88
CA ALA A 83 -4.94 5.33 -7.04
C ALA A 83 -5.38 6.01 -8.34
N LYS A 84 -5.56 7.32 -8.28
CA LYS A 84 -5.77 8.17 -9.45
C LYS A 84 -4.49 8.96 -9.69
N HIS A 85 -3.92 8.75 -10.86
CA HIS A 85 -2.71 9.42 -11.34
C HIS A 85 -3.14 10.55 -12.27
N ARG A 86 -2.59 11.75 -12.06
CA ARG A 86 -2.86 12.95 -12.86
C ARG A 86 -1.54 13.54 -13.36
N PRO A 87 -0.97 12.98 -14.44
CA PRO A 87 0.25 13.51 -15.04
C PRO A 87 0.02 14.91 -15.62
N ASP A 88 1.03 15.77 -15.57
CA ASP A 88 0.92 17.14 -16.14
C ASP A 88 0.85 17.15 -17.68
N HIS A 89 1.34 16.09 -18.32
CA HIS A 89 1.57 16.02 -19.77
C HIS A 89 1.04 14.73 -20.42
N ALA A 90 0.14 14.01 -19.73
CA ALA A 90 -0.52 12.82 -20.24
C ALA A 90 -1.95 12.72 -19.69
N ASP A 91 -2.71 11.75 -20.18
CA ASP A 91 -4.07 11.50 -19.71
C ASP A 91 -4.08 10.96 -18.27
N ASP A 92 -5.16 11.25 -17.56
CA ASP A 92 -5.44 10.77 -16.22
C ASP A 92 -5.54 9.23 -16.17
N GLU A 93 -4.74 8.58 -15.34
CA GLU A 93 -4.72 7.11 -15.21
C GLU A 93 -5.31 6.64 -13.88
N THR A 94 -5.77 5.41 -13.84
CA THR A 94 -6.30 4.77 -12.63
C THR A 94 -5.61 3.44 -12.41
N THR A 95 -5.00 3.27 -11.24
CA THR A 95 -4.59 1.96 -10.74
C THR A 95 -5.67 1.44 -9.81
N SER A 96 -6.23 0.27 -10.09
CA SER A 96 -7.17 -0.37 -9.16
C SER A 96 -7.06 -1.88 -9.23
N PHE A 97 -6.87 -2.52 -8.08
CA PHE A 97 -6.74 -3.97 -7.99
C PHE A 97 -7.11 -4.50 -6.61
N MET A 98 -7.46 -5.78 -6.55
CA MET A 98 -7.52 -6.58 -5.33
C MET A 98 -6.30 -7.49 -5.26
N GLN A 99 -5.78 -7.70 -4.05
CA GLN A 99 -4.73 -8.67 -3.77
C GLN A 99 -5.22 -9.72 -2.78
N PHE A 100 -4.75 -10.94 -2.94
CA PHE A 100 -4.98 -12.05 -2.02
C PHE A 100 -3.67 -12.77 -1.77
N GLY A 101 -3.35 -13.00 -0.50
CA GLY A 101 -2.07 -13.52 -0.08
C GLY A 101 -2.17 -14.66 0.92
N ILE A 102 -1.21 -15.57 0.84
CA ILE A 102 -0.91 -16.57 1.88
C ILE A 102 0.51 -16.31 2.36
N TRP A 103 0.66 -16.10 3.66
CA TRP A 103 1.91 -15.75 4.30
C TRP A 103 2.31 -16.86 5.27
N TYR A 104 3.57 -17.22 5.27
CA TYR A 104 4.13 -18.14 6.26
C TYR A 104 5.31 -17.47 6.97
N GLU A 105 5.14 -17.22 8.27
CA GLU A 105 6.14 -16.68 9.17
C GLU A 105 6.86 -17.81 9.90
N TYR A 106 8.19 -17.71 9.95
CA TYR A 106 9.04 -18.71 10.58
C TYR A 106 10.32 -18.10 11.15
N GLY A 107 11.09 -18.91 11.88
CA GLY A 107 12.29 -18.42 12.59
C GLY A 107 11.97 -17.46 13.74
N GLY A 108 10.76 -17.58 14.33
CA GLY A 108 10.31 -16.74 15.44
C GLY A 108 10.04 -15.28 15.04
N GLY A 109 9.44 -15.06 13.87
CA GLY A 109 9.11 -13.73 13.36
C GLY A 109 10.23 -13.04 12.56
N ARG A 110 11.35 -13.71 12.31
CA ARG A 110 12.48 -13.13 11.56
C ARG A 110 12.31 -13.23 10.05
N PHE A 111 11.53 -14.19 9.59
CA PHE A 111 11.33 -14.45 8.17
C PHE A 111 9.85 -14.63 7.89
N ALA A 112 9.42 -14.13 6.73
CA ALA A 112 8.12 -14.50 6.19
C ALA A 112 8.23 -14.71 4.68
N THR A 113 7.58 -15.73 4.15
CA THR A 113 7.39 -15.92 2.72
C THR A 113 5.91 -15.68 2.41
N ALA A 114 5.62 -14.89 1.39
CA ALA A 114 4.27 -14.62 0.95
C ALA A 114 4.07 -15.06 -0.51
N PHE A 115 2.98 -15.76 -0.76
CA PHE A 115 2.46 -16.04 -2.10
C PHE A 115 1.24 -15.15 -2.32
N ASP A 116 1.36 -14.20 -3.23
CA ASP A 116 0.34 -13.19 -3.48
C ASP A 116 -0.16 -13.26 -4.93
N SER A 117 -1.42 -12.90 -5.08
CA SER A 117 -2.09 -12.70 -6.35
C SER A 117 -2.65 -11.28 -6.42
N ARG A 118 -2.64 -10.69 -7.61
CA ARG A 118 -3.18 -9.35 -7.89
C ARG A 118 -4.12 -9.44 -9.08
N PHE A 119 -5.36 -9.00 -8.87
CA PHE A 119 -6.41 -8.96 -9.88
C PHE A 119 -6.83 -7.53 -10.13
N TYR A 120 -6.70 -7.05 -11.36
CA TYR A 120 -7.04 -5.67 -11.68
C TYR A 120 -8.55 -5.50 -11.87
N MET A 121 -9.06 -4.36 -11.39
CA MET A 121 -10.47 -4.03 -11.49
C MET A 121 -10.78 -3.40 -12.85
N LYS A 122 -12.04 -3.47 -13.28
CA LYS A 122 -12.48 -2.93 -14.58
C LYS A 122 -12.27 -1.42 -14.76
N ASN A 123 -12.10 -0.69 -13.67
CA ASN A 123 -11.84 0.75 -13.67
C ASN A 123 -10.34 1.09 -13.69
N ALA A 124 -9.45 0.10 -13.79
CA ALA A 124 -8.03 0.31 -14.04
C ALA A 124 -7.81 0.74 -15.50
N SER A 125 -6.87 1.66 -15.71
CA SER A 125 -6.47 2.10 -17.05
C SER A 125 -5.59 1.07 -17.74
N HIS A 126 -5.59 1.05 -19.08
CA HIS A 126 -4.64 0.34 -19.95
C HIS A 126 -4.67 -1.20 -19.91
N ASP A 127 -5.80 -1.81 -19.54
CA ASP A 127 -6.02 -3.26 -19.54
C ASP A 127 -4.84 -4.08 -18.94
N PRO A 128 -4.50 -3.82 -17.66
CA PRO A 128 -3.37 -4.45 -17.01
C PRO A 128 -3.57 -5.96 -16.83
N SER A 129 -2.47 -6.70 -16.82
CA SER A 129 -2.51 -8.15 -16.63
C SER A 129 -2.47 -8.55 -15.16
N ASP A 130 -3.33 -9.48 -14.78
CA ASP A 130 -3.31 -10.10 -13.45
C ASP A 130 -1.98 -10.81 -13.17
N GLN A 131 -1.58 -10.84 -11.91
CA GLN A 131 -0.26 -11.31 -11.50
C GLN A 131 -0.34 -12.31 -10.35
N ILE A 132 0.61 -13.24 -10.35
CA ILE A 132 0.91 -14.12 -9.22
C ILE A 132 2.40 -13.99 -8.95
N PHE A 133 2.78 -13.78 -7.70
CA PHE A 133 4.17 -13.53 -7.33
C PHE A 133 4.50 -14.03 -5.92
N LEU A 134 5.80 -14.21 -5.68
CA LEU A 134 6.34 -14.67 -4.41
C LEU A 134 7.20 -13.55 -3.81
N MET A 135 6.99 -13.25 -2.53
CA MET A 135 7.77 -12.28 -1.78
C MET A 135 8.48 -12.96 -0.61
N GLN A 136 9.72 -12.57 -0.36
CA GLN A 136 10.47 -12.99 0.82
C GLN A 136 10.80 -11.76 1.67
N TYR A 137 10.39 -11.81 2.94
CA TYR A 137 10.63 -10.78 3.94
C TYR A 137 11.70 -11.23 4.92
N PHE A 138 12.55 -10.28 5.29
CA PHE A 138 13.62 -10.42 6.27
C PHE A 138 13.44 -9.30 7.29
N TYR A 139 13.04 -9.65 8.51
CA TYR A 139 12.89 -8.70 9.61
C TYR A 139 14.17 -8.73 10.46
N TRP A 140 14.76 -7.55 10.70
CA TRP A 140 16.01 -7.36 11.44
C TRP A 140 15.78 -6.70 12.80
#